data_AF-A0A9D8QBG7-F1
#
_entry.id   AF-A0A9D8QBG7-F1
#
_cell.length_a   1.000
_cell.length_b   1.000
_cell.length_c   1.000
_cell.angle_alpha   90.00
_cell.angle_beta   90.00
_cell.angle_gamma   90.00
#
_symmetry.space_group_name_H-M   'P 1'
#
loop_
_entity.id
_entity.type
_entity.pdbx_description
1 polymer ?
#
loop_
_entity_poly.entity_id
_entity_poly.type
_entity_poly.pdbx_seq_one_letter_code
_entity_poly.pdbx_strand_id
1 'polypeptide(L)'
;MRQPTPRKPRSARIGDNGGPPLEEKRREPESGKGEIGRYFDWRFAHRRAWKKPREIALRRQERAETLGLTYEEYTLEVLERGYFPQPEHVETIVAKRPQRRRDGGVVGQSLKGMRLKT
;
A
#
# COMPACT_ATOMS: atom_id res chain seq x y z
N MET A 1 38.52 -30.13 7.34
CA MET A 1 37.42 -29.57 6.51
C MET A 1 37.89 -28.25 5.91
N ARG A 2 37.93 -28.12 4.57
CA ARG A 2 38.38 -26.90 3.88
C ARG A 2 37.19 -25.95 3.76
N GLN A 3 37.26 -24.77 4.37
CA GLN A 3 36.23 -23.75 4.20
C GLN A 3 36.22 -23.27 2.74
N PRO A 4 35.06 -23.14 2.08
CA PRO A 4 34.99 -22.58 0.74
C PRO A 4 35.37 -21.10 0.79
N THR A 5 36.29 -20.69 -0.08
CA THR A 5 36.68 -19.28 -0.22
C THR A 5 35.55 -18.48 -0.86
N PRO A 6 35.29 -17.24 -0.42
CA PRO A 6 34.24 -16.41 -1.01
C PRO A 6 34.57 -16.12 -2.48
N ARG A 7 33.65 -16.45 -3.39
CA ARG A 7 33.79 -16.13 -4.82
C ARG A 7 33.74 -14.62 -4.99
N LYS A 8 34.75 -14.07 -5.66
CA LYS A 8 34.79 -12.64 -6.01
C LYS A 8 33.55 -12.29 -6.86
N PRO A 9 32.83 -11.20 -6.54
CA PRO A 9 31.65 -10.82 -7.31
C PRO A 9 32.03 -10.54 -8.76
N ARG A 10 31.22 -11.04 -9.70
CA ARG A 10 31.41 -10.78 -11.13
C ARG A 10 31.05 -9.32 -11.41
N SER A 11 31.84 -8.64 -12.24
CA SER A 11 31.48 -7.32 -12.73
C SER A 11 30.20 -7.38 -13.56
N ALA A 12 29.30 -6.42 -13.35
CA ALA A 12 28.08 -6.27 -14.15
C ALA A 12 28.46 -6.09 -15.63
N ARG A 13 27.79 -6.83 -16.52
CA ARG A 13 27.96 -6.78 -17.97
C ARG A 13 26.96 -5.80 -18.58
N ILE A 14 27.19 -5.43 -19.85
CA ILE A 14 26.22 -4.67 -20.64
C ILE A 14 24.90 -5.46 -20.68
N GLY A 15 23.83 -4.83 -20.19
CA GLY A 15 22.49 -5.45 -20.04
C GLY A 15 22.11 -5.85 -18.61
N ASP A 16 23.04 -5.79 -17.65
CA ASP A 16 22.73 -6.03 -16.24
C ASP A 16 22.20 -4.75 -15.57
N ASN A 17 21.15 -4.84 -14.76
CA ASN A 17 20.65 -3.72 -13.95
C ASN A 17 21.58 -3.37 -12.76
N GLY A 18 22.77 -3.95 -12.70
CA GLY A 18 23.75 -3.79 -11.61
C GLY A 18 23.36 -4.40 -10.25
N GLY A 19 22.09 -4.75 -10.04
CA GLY A 19 21.56 -5.17 -8.74
C GLY A 19 21.67 -4.06 -7.67
N PRO A 20 20.94 -4.14 -6.56
CA PRO A 20 21.26 -3.29 -5.42
C PRO A 20 22.70 -3.59 -4.95
N PRO A 21 23.51 -2.57 -4.62
CA PRO A 21 24.88 -2.77 -4.13
C PRO A 21 24.91 -3.78 -2.98
N LEU A 22 25.91 -4.68 -2.99
CA LEU A 22 26.09 -5.70 -1.94
C LEU A 22 26.59 -5.11 -0.62
N GLU A 23 27.12 -3.87 -0.65
CA GLU A 23 27.47 -3.12 0.55
C GLU A 23 26.22 -2.49 1.14
N GLU A 24 26.06 -2.59 2.46
CA GLU A 24 25.02 -1.86 3.17
C GLU A 24 25.22 -0.36 2.92
N LYS A 25 24.27 0.24 2.19
CA LYS A 25 24.23 1.69 2.02
C LYS A 25 24.17 2.30 3.41
N ARG A 26 25.09 3.24 3.69
CA ARG A 26 25.06 4.05 4.90
C ARG A 26 23.65 4.62 5.06
N ARG A 27 23.01 4.39 6.22
CA ARG A 27 21.61 4.77 6.45
C ARG A 27 21.44 6.26 6.18
N GLU A 28 20.84 6.60 5.04
CA GLU A 28 20.48 7.97 4.74
C GLU A 28 19.27 8.36 5.59
N PRO A 29 19.20 9.62 6.09
CA PRO A 29 18.00 10.10 6.75
C PRO A 29 16.82 10.06 5.77
N GLU A 30 15.60 9.87 6.29
CA GLU A 30 14.37 9.82 5.48
C GLU A 30 14.18 11.08 4.61
N SER A 31 14.75 12.21 5.05
CA SER A 31 14.77 13.48 4.32
C SER A 31 15.71 13.54 3.10
N GLY A 32 16.54 12.52 2.88
CA GLY A 32 17.55 12.50 1.83
C GLY A 32 18.67 13.53 2.04
N LYS A 33 19.47 13.79 0.98
CA LYS A 33 20.57 14.78 0.94
C LYS A 33 20.09 16.23 0.69
N GLY A 34 18.78 16.44 0.59
CA GLY A 34 18.19 17.75 0.31
C GLY A 34 17.98 18.60 1.58
N GLU A 35 17.53 19.84 1.39
CA GLU A 35 17.10 20.69 2.50
C GLU A 35 15.92 20.05 3.24
N ILE A 36 16.04 19.92 4.56
CA ILE A 36 15.05 19.30 5.46
C ILE A 36 13.63 19.87 5.20
N GLY A 37 13.50 21.15 4.83
CA GLY A 37 12.22 21.79 4.51
C GLY A 37 11.44 21.15 3.36
N ARG A 38 12.11 20.81 2.24
CA ARG A 38 11.43 20.26 1.05
C ARG A 38 10.84 18.88 1.31
N TYR A 39 11.46 18.09 2.18
CA TYR A 39 10.96 16.77 2.56
C TYR A 39 9.63 16.85 3.30
N PHE A 40 9.51 17.76 4.28
CA PHE A 40 8.28 17.94 5.02
C PHE A 40 7.16 18.55 4.16
N ASP A 41 7.49 19.54 3.34
CA ASP A 41 6.53 20.13 2.39
C ASP A 41 5.98 19.08 1.43
N TRP A 42 6.86 18.25 0.84
CA TRP A 42 6.43 17.12 0.02
C TRP A 42 5.57 16.14 0.82
N ARG A 43 5.96 15.77 2.04
CA ARG A 43 5.22 14.83 2.89
C ARG A 43 3.82 15.36 3.23
N PHE A 44 3.68 16.65 3.52
CA PHE A 44 2.39 17.29 3.80
C PHE A 44 1.55 17.41 2.53
N ALA A 45 2.14 17.86 1.42
CA ALA A 45 1.47 17.95 0.12
C ALA A 45 0.97 16.58 -0.34
N HIS A 46 1.80 15.54 -0.20
CA HIS A 46 1.44 14.14 -0.45
C HIS A 46 0.24 13.75 0.42
N ARG A 47 0.32 13.87 1.76
CA ARG A 47 -0.82 13.54 2.65
C ARG A 47 -2.09 14.28 2.27
N ARG A 48 -2.00 15.55 1.88
CA ARG A 48 -3.15 16.37 1.47
C ARG A 48 -3.73 15.91 0.13
N ALA A 49 -2.89 15.62 -0.86
CA ALA A 49 -3.31 15.12 -2.17
C ALA A 49 -4.01 13.76 -2.07
N TRP A 50 -3.55 12.90 -1.15
CA TRP A 50 -4.15 11.60 -0.88
C TRP A 50 -5.30 11.63 0.13
N LYS A 51 -5.66 12.81 0.68
CA LYS A 51 -6.82 12.98 1.56
C LYS A 51 -8.10 12.90 0.74
N LYS A 52 -8.88 11.84 0.95
CA LYS A 52 -10.16 11.65 0.26
C LYS A 52 -11.17 12.70 0.75
N PRO A 53 -11.93 13.35 -0.16
CA PRO A 53 -13.07 14.18 0.24
C PRO A 53 -14.04 13.39 1.10
N ARG A 54 -14.50 14.01 2.20
CA ARG A 54 -15.35 13.35 3.21
C ARG A 54 -16.60 12.71 2.58
N GLU A 55 -17.25 13.44 1.69
CA GLU A 55 -18.48 12.98 1.01
C GLU A 55 -18.26 11.70 0.21
N ILE A 56 -17.11 11.59 -0.48
CA ILE A 56 -16.75 10.39 -1.23
C ILE A 56 -16.52 9.21 -0.27
N ALA A 57 -15.84 9.44 0.85
CA ALA A 57 -15.61 8.41 1.86
C ALA A 57 -16.94 7.91 2.46
N LEU A 58 -17.86 8.82 2.79
CA LEU A 58 -19.18 8.48 3.31
C LEU A 58 -20.02 7.70 2.31
N ARG A 59 -20.08 8.14 1.05
CA ARG A 59 -20.82 7.43 0.00
C ARG A 59 -20.28 6.01 -0.22
N ARG A 60 -18.96 5.83 -0.14
CA ARG A 60 -18.34 4.50 -0.22
C ARG A 60 -18.66 3.65 1.00
N GLN A 61 -18.67 4.25 2.20
CA GLN A 61 -19.08 3.57 3.43
C GLN A 61 -20.52 3.07 3.33
N GLU A 62 -21.47 3.93 2.96
CA GLU A 62 -22.89 3.59 2.82
C GLU A 62 -23.13 2.45 1.82
N ARG A 63 -22.45 2.50 0.66
CA ARG A 63 -22.52 1.44 -0.34
C ARG A 63 -21.90 0.14 0.13
N ALA A 64 -20.79 0.20 0.85
CA ALA A 64 -20.18 -0.97 1.45
C ALA A 64 -21.15 -1.63 2.46
N GLU A 65 -21.77 -0.82 3.32
CA GLU A 65 -22.75 -1.28 4.31
C GLU A 65 -23.97 -1.94 3.66
N THR A 66 -24.49 -1.35 2.58
CA THR A 66 -25.61 -1.91 1.80
C THR A 66 -25.28 -3.29 1.24
N LEU A 67 -24.02 -3.53 0.87
CA LEU A 67 -23.53 -4.80 0.33
C LEU A 67 -23.00 -5.77 1.40
N GLY A 68 -23.04 -5.41 2.69
CA GLY A 68 -22.43 -6.20 3.76
C GLY A 68 -20.91 -6.31 3.68
N LEU A 69 -20.26 -5.39 2.94
CA LEU A 69 -18.82 -5.28 2.78
C LEU A 69 -18.25 -4.27 3.78
N THR A 70 -16.96 -4.40 4.07
CA THR A 70 -16.23 -3.32 4.74
C THR A 70 -15.84 -2.23 3.76
N TYR A 71 -15.63 -1.01 4.27
CA TYR A 71 -15.19 0.13 3.45
C TYR A 71 -13.92 -0.16 2.66
N GLU A 72 -12.97 -0.85 3.28
CA GLU A 72 -11.72 -1.24 2.64
C GLU A 72 -11.96 -2.23 1.51
N GLU A 73 -12.78 -3.26 1.74
CA GLU A 73 -13.15 -4.23 0.70
C GLU A 73 -13.79 -3.53 -0.50
N TYR A 74 -14.78 -2.66 -0.26
CA TYR A 74 -15.42 -1.89 -1.32
C TYR A 74 -14.44 -0.97 -2.04
N THR A 75 -13.60 -0.26 -1.28
CA THR A 75 -12.63 0.70 -1.82
C THR A 75 -11.54 0.01 -2.63
N LEU A 76 -11.08 -1.17 -2.23
CA LEU A 76 -10.05 -1.92 -2.94
C LEU A 76 -10.54 -2.37 -4.31
N GLU A 77 -11.79 -2.84 -4.44
CA GLU A 77 -12.32 -3.18 -5.77
C GLU A 77 -12.39 -1.94 -6.68
N VAL A 78 -12.77 -0.78 -6.14
CA VAL A 78 -12.77 0.48 -6.90
C VAL A 78 -11.36 0.90 -7.33
N LEU A 79 -10.36 0.76 -6.46
CA LEU A 79 -9.00 1.24 -6.72
C LEU A 79 -8.17 0.26 -7.55
N GLU A 80 -8.30 -1.05 -7.32
CA GLU A 80 -7.49 -2.09 -7.99
C GLU A 80 -8.14 -2.58 -9.28
N ARG A 81 -9.47 -2.72 -9.31
CA ARG A 81 -10.21 -3.29 -10.44
C ARG A 81 -10.95 -2.25 -11.26
N GLY A 82 -11.10 -1.03 -10.74
CA GLY A 82 -11.69 0.09 -11.47
C GLY A 82 -13.22 0.02 -11.61
N TYR A 83 -13.90 -0.88 -10.88
CA TYR A 83 -15.36 -0.98 -10.91
C TYR A 83 -15.98 -0.75 -9.53
N PHE A 84 -17.25 -0.33 -9.52
CA PHE A 84 -18.04 -0.23 -8.30
C PHE A 84 -18.68 -1.58 -7.98
N PRO A 85 -18.42 -2.18 -6.80
CA PRO A 85 -19.06 -3.43 -6.39
C PRO A 85 -20.58 -3.38 -6.52
N GLN A 86 -21.13 -4.52 -6.93
CA GLN A 86 -22.56 -4.79 -7.11
C GLN A 86 -22.89 -6.05 -6.30
N PRO A 87 -24.17 -6.35 -6.03
CA PRO A 87 -24.56 -7.53 -5.26
C PRO A 87 -23.95 -8.85 -5.76
N GLU A 88 -23.81 -9.02 -7.08
CA GLU A 88 -23.28 -10.23 -7.72
C GLU A 88 -21.78 -10.43 -7.43
N HIS A 89 -21.06 -9.34 -7.10
CA HIS A 89 -19.64 -9.39 -6.80
C HIS A 89 -19.36 -9.77 -5.34
N VAL A 90 -20.35 -9.66 -4.45
CA VAL A 90 -20.15 -9.78 -3.00
C VAL A 90 -19.57 -11.14 -2.62
N GLU A 91 -20.11 -12.22 -3.17
CA GLU A 91 -19.64 -13.58 -2.87
C GLU A 91 -18.16 -13.76 -3.21
N THR A 92 -17.75 -13.28 -4.39
CA THR A 92 -16.35 -13.35 -4.85
C THR A 92 -15.42 -12.51 -3.97
N ILE A 93 -15.88 -11.34 -3.52
CA ILE A 93 -15.10 -10.46 -2.63
C ILE A 93 -14.92 -11.13 -1.26
N VAL A 94 -16.00 -11.67 -0.69
CA VAL A 94 -15.99 -12.36 0.61
C VAL A 94 -15.11 -13.61 0.57
N ALA A 95 -15.15 -14.38 -0.52
CA ALA A 95 -14.33 -15.56 -0.71
C ALA A 95 -12.81 -15.27 -0.68
N LYS A 96 -12.39 -14.04 -1.00
CA LYS A 96 -10.97 -13.62 -0.96
C LYS A 96 -10.46 -13.29 0.44
N ARG A 97 -11.32 -13.15 1.45
CA ARG A 97 -10.92 -12.78 2.82
C ARG A 97 -9.80 -13.65 3.40
N PRO A 98 -9.82 -15.00 3.30
CA PRO A 98 -8.74 -15.84 3.81
C PRO A 98 -7.40 -15.55 3.15
N GLN A 99 -7.39 -15.32 1.83
CA GLN A 99 -6.19 -14.97 1.09
C GLN A 99 -5.63 -13.62 1.56
N ARG A 100 -6.50 -12.60 1.69
CA ARG A 100 -6.10 -11.28 2.19
C ARG A 100 -5.47 -11.35 3.59
N ARG A 101 -5.99 -12.20 4.48
CA ARG A 101 -5.37 -12.43 5.81
C ARG A 101 -3.98 -13.05 5.70
N ARG A 102 -3.77 -13.99 4.79
CA ARG A 102 -2.46 -14.61 4.54
C ARG A 102 -1.45 -13.61 4.00
N ASP A 103 -1.88 -12.72 3.12
CA ASP A 103 -1.04 -11.68 2.51
C ASP A 103 -0.73 -10.52 3.46
N GLY A 104 -1.22 -10.56 4.71
CA GLY A 104 -1.10 -9.46 5.67
C GLY A 104 -1.97 -8.25 5.34
N GLY A 105 -2.90 -8.39 4.39
CA GLY A 105 -3.88 -7.39 4.03
C GLY A 105 -4.88 -7.16 5.16
N VAL A 106 -5.34 -5.92 5.31
CA VAL A 106 -6.34 -5.56 6.30
C VAL A 106 -7.66 -6.22 5.91
N VAL A 107 -8.17 -7.10 6.78
CA VAL A 107 -9.49 -7.70 6.64
C VAL A 107 -10.34 -7.19 7.78
N GLY A 108 -11.19 -6.21 7.49
CA GLY A 108 -12.26 -5.83 8.41
C GLY A 108 -12.10 -4.53 9.18
N GLN A 109 -11.29 -3.55 8.75
CA GLN A 109 -11.43 -2.22 9.33
C GLN A 109 -12.68 -1.54 8.78
N SER A 110 -13.77 -1.70 9.53
CA SER A 110 -14.94 -0.86 9.40
C SER A 110 -14.62 0.55 9.92
N LEU A 111 -15.01 1.58 9.18
CA LEU A 111 -14.89 2.97 9.65
C LEU A 111 -15.76 3.26 10.88
N LYS A 112 -16.60 2.31 11.35
CA LYS A 112 -17.45 2.44 12.56
C LYS A 112 -16.69 2.94 13.80
N GLY A 113 -15.37 2.70 13.90
CA GLY A 113 -14.53 3.18 15.00
C GLY A 113 -13.69 4.43 14.72
N MET A 114 -13.50 4.81 13.44
CA MET A 114 -12.74 6.00 13.08
C MET A 114 -13.69 7.19 12.98
N ARG A 115 -13.71 8.04 14.02
CA ARG A 115 -14.34 9.37 13.94
C ARG A 115 -13.68 10.12 12.78
N LEU A 116 -14.38 10.23 11.65
CA LEU A 116 -14.01 11.12 10.56
C LEU A 116 -14.04 12.54 11.14
N LYS A 117 -12.87 13.06 11.53
CA LYS A 117 -12.75 14.40 12.13
C LYS A 117 -13.40 15.43 11.20
N THR A 118 -14.22 16.29 11.81
CA THR A 118 -14.88 17.46 11.22
C THR A 118 -13.86 18.42 10.61
#